data_AF-A0A7M2Y953-F1
#
_entry.id   AF-A0A7M2Y953-F1
#
_cell.length_a   1.000
_cell.length_b   1.000
_cell.length_c   1.000
_cell.angle_alpha   90.00
_cell.angle_beta   90.00
_cell.angle_gamma   90.00
#
_symmetry.space_group_name_H-M   'P 1'
#
loop_
_entity.id
_entity.type
_entity.pdbx_description
1 polymer ?
#
loop_
_entity_poly.entity_id
_entity_poly.type
_entity_poly.pdbx_seq_one_letter_code
_entity_poly.pdbx_strand_id
1 'polypeptide(L)'
;MRNWKNIEWIFEKDGALRDIYVQNATISDWQNVVDLLNSEYKLTFGVWGDNLTDKIDFEVVKIMFADETGELEIKSATIDLNGIIIKCYFFLENQIEFDINPAEIKTELEFNKISNFMKSISLKLEKQITLCGENQPEFPLIKIDTKNGVEKILSEKEAKNLWKKLDKNISLYAKLKSNIIMKYFPKLFERRILESGNKEYKSTPIEKNAW
;
A
#
# COMPACT_ATOMS: atom_id res chain seq x y z
N MET A 1 -20.79 4.46 13.27
CA MET A 1 -19.46 4.89 13.75
C MET A 1 -18.52 3.72 13.65
N ARG A 2 -17.30 3.93 13.12
CA ARG A 2 -16.28 2.87 13.11
C ARG A 2 -15.73 2.75 14.53
N ASN A 3 -15.59 1.53 15.05
CA ASN A 3 -15.02 1.35 16.38
C ASN A 3 -13.50 1.27 16.27
N TRP A 4 -12.79 2.35 16.64
CA TRP A 4 -11.33 2.42 16.61
C TRP A 4 -10.67 1.24 17.34
N LYS A 5 -11.25 0.76 18.45
CA LYS A 5 -10.72 -0.40 19.19
C LYS A 5 -10.69 -1.70 18.39
N ASN A 6 -11.51 -1.82 17.36
CA ASN A 6 -11.50 -2.97 16.46
C ASN A 6 -10.55 -2.80 15.27
N ILE A 7 -9.92 -1.63 15.12
CA ILE A 7 -9.14 -1.22 13.94
C ILE A 7 -7.68 -0.95 14.33
N GLU A 8 -7.43 -0.42 15.54
CA GLU A 8 -6.10 0.03 16.00
C GLU A 8 -5.01 -1.06 15.86
N TRP A 9 -5.38 -2.34 15.93
CA TRP A 9 -4.49 -3.48 15.71
C TRP A 9 -3.82 -3.49 14.32
N ILE A 10 -4.46 -2.91 13.29
CA ILE A 10 -3.90 -2.78 11.93
C ILE A 10 -2.67 -1.87 11.95
N PHE A 11 -2.63 -0.90 12.87
CA PHE A 11 -1.61 0.14 12.96
C PHE A 11 -0.66 -0.07 14.15
N GLU A 12 -0.46 -1.32 14.57
CA GLU A 12 0.55 -1.64 15.59
C GLU A 12 1.97 -1.24 15.14
N LYS A 13 2.78 -0.77 16.09
CA LYS A 13 4.17 -0.36 15.87
C LYS A 13 5.07 -1.57 15.80
N ASP A 14 4.90 -2.32 14.74
CA ASP A 14 5.58 -3.57 14.51
C ASP A 14 6.82 -3.38 13.61
N GLY A 15 7.23 -2.14 13.35
CA GLY A 15 8.42 -1.85 12.55
C GLY A 15 8.28 -2.17 11.06
N ALA A 16 7.13 -2.72 10.63
CA ALA A 16 6.76 -2.83 9.24
C ALA A 16 5.90 -1.63 8.81
N LEU A 17 5.93 -1.29 7.53
CA LEU A 17 5.02 -0.30 6.95
C LEU A 17 3.63 -0.91 6.72
N ARG A 18 2.69 -0.07 6.28
CA ARG A 18 1.44 -0.51 5.66
C ARG A 18 1.38 0.08 4.27
N ASP A 19 0.89 -0.71 3.34
CA ASP A 19 0.90 -0.34 1.94
C ASP A 19 -0.54 -0.20 1.47
N ILE A 20 -0.80 0.86 0.74
CA ILE A 20 -2.05 1.10 0.03
C ILE A 20 -1.80 0.81 -1.44
N TYR A 21 -2.52 -0.16 -1.99
CA TYR A 21 -2.38 -0.58 -3.38
C TYR A 21 -3.58 -0.21 -4.24
N VAL A 22 -3.28 0.21 -5.46
CA VAL A 22 -4.16 0.10 -6.63
C VAL A 22 -3.54 -0.92 -7.57
N GLN A 23 -4.16 -2.10 -7.64
CA GLN A 23 -3.67 -3.21 -8.48
C GLN A 23 -4.33 -3.16 -9.85
N ASN A 24 -3.67 -3.77 -10.85
CA ASN A 24 -4.09 -3.70 -12.25
C ASN A 24 -4.29 -2.23 -12.69
N ALA A 25 -3.34 -1.38 -12.29
CA ALA A 25 -3.30 0.00 -12.71
C ALA A 25 -2.86 0.07 -14.18
N THR A 26 -3.20 1.19 -14.81
CA THR A 26 -2.80 1.56 -16.16
C THR A 26 -2.11 2.92 -16.10
N ILE A 27 -1.40 3.31 -17.15
CA ILE A 27 -0.84 4.65 -17.23
C ILE A 27 -1.89 5.76 -17.08
N SER A 28 -3.12 5.52 -17.54
CA SER A 28 -4.23 6.47 -17.36
C SER A 28 -4.68 6.57 -15.90
N ASP A 29 -4.61 5.48 -15.13
CA ASP A 29 -4.88 5.53 -13.69
C ASP A 29 -3.82 6.33 -12.97
N TRP A 30 -2.54 6.13 -13.32
CA TRP A 30 -1.42 6.89 -12.80
C TRP A 30 -1.57 8.39 -13.06
N GLN A 31 -1.89 8.80 -14.30
CA GLN A 31 -2.18 10.20 -14.62
C GLN A 31 -3.32 10.75 -13.74
N ASN A 32 -4.42 10.00 -13.64
CA ASN A 32 -5.58 10.40 -12.84
C ASN A 32 -5.26 10.55 -11.35
N VAL A 33 -4.41 9.69 -10.80
CA VAL A 33 -3.91 9.79 -9.43
C VAL A 33 -3.00 11.00 -9.28
N VAL A 34 -2.05 11.19 -10.18
CA VAL A 34 -1.14 12.34 -10.13
C VAL A 34 -1.89 13.66 -10.23
N ASP A 35 -2.90 13.77 -11.10
CA ASP A 35 -3.75 14.95 -11.20
C ASP A 35 -4.52 15.22 -9.89
N LEU A 36 -5.06 14.16 -9.27
CA LEU A 36 -5.73 14.25 -7.98
C LEU A 36 -4.76 14.71 -6.87
N LEU A 37 -3.56 14.11 -6.83
CA LEU A 37 -2.54 14.44 -5.83
C LEU A 37 -2.08 15.90 -5.96
N ASN A 38 -1.80 16.35 -7.18
CA ASN A 38 -1.35 17.71 -7.48
C ASN A 38 -2.42 18.79 -7.23
N SER A 39 -3.71 18.43 -7.24
CA SER A 39 -4.82 19.38 -7.06
C SER A 39 -5.30 19.45 -5.62
N GLU A 40 -5.40 18.32 -4.93
CA GLU A 40 -6.10 18.23 -3.64
C GLU A 40 -5.14 18.10 -2.43
N TYR A 41 -3.87 17.77 -2.67
CA TYR A 41 -2.95 17.43 -1.59
C TYR A 41 -1.67 18.26 -1.60
N LYS A 42 -1.20 18.60 -0.40
CA LYS A 42 0.13 19.15 -0.21
C LYS A 42 1.15 18.01 -0.34
N LEU A 43 2.05 18.13 -1.30
CA LEU A 43 3.08 17.13 -1.54
C LEU A 43 4.42 17.76 -1.92
N THR A 44 5.47 16.93 -1.86
CA THR A 44 6.73 17.21 -2.54
C THR A 44 7.08 16.06 -3.47
N PHE A 45 7.73 16.37 -4.59
CA PHE A 45 8.21 15.40 -5.58
C PHE A 45 9.67 15.66 -5.94
N GLY A 46 10.50 14.62 -5.86
CA GLY A 46 11.92 14.71 -6.21
C GLY A 46 12.77 13.70 -5.45
N VAL A 47 14.08 13.95 -5.42
CA VAL A 47 15.04 13.16 -4.64
C VAL A 47 15.07 13.73 -3.23
N TRP A 48 15.12 12.87 -2.22
CA TRP A 48 15.17 13.37 -0.84
C TRP A 48 16.39 14.28 -0.63
N GLY A 49 16.15 15.50 -0.16
CA GLY A 49 17.21 16.47 0.15
C GLY A 49 17.71 17.29 -1.04
N ASP A 50 17.22 17.06 -2.27
CA ASP A 50 17.63 17.83 -3.45
C ASP A 50 16.51 17.95 -4.51
N ASN A 51 16.38 19.12 -5.12
CA ASN A 51 15.47 19.38 -6.25
C ASN A 51 14.01 18.97 -6.01
N LEU A 52 13.48 19.23 -4.82
CA LEU A 52 12.08 19.01 -4.48
C LEU A 52 11.19 20.07 -5.15
N THR A 53 10.12 19.59 -5.78
CA THR A 53 9.03 20.41 -6.34
C THR A 53 7.75 20.16 -5.56
N ASP A 54 6.77 21.06 -5.64
CA ASP A 54 5.48 20.94 -4.94
C ASP A 54 4.40 20.20 -5.76
N LYS A 55 4.77 19.70 -6.93
CA LYS A 55 3.91 18.94 -7.86
C LYS A 55 4.69 17.81 -8.50
N ILE A 56 4.00 16.69 -8.72
CA ILE A 56 4.51 15.58 -9.50
C ILE A 56 4.47 15.97 -10.98
N ASP A 57 5.61 15.90 -11.65
CA ASP A 57 5.70 16.00 -13.11
C ASP A 57 5.47 14.61 -13.72
N PHE A 58 4.30 14.42 -14.35
CA PHE A 58 3.94 13.13 -14.89
C PHE A 58 4.75 12.72 -16.13
N GLU A 59 5.30 13.67 -16.89
CA GLU A 59 6.18 13.34 -18.00
C GLU A 59 7.47 12.69 -17.49
N VAL A 60 8.01 13.19 -16.37
CA VAL A 60 9.16 12.58 -15.69
C VAL A 60 8.81 11.17 -15.19
N VAL A 61 7.63 10.98 -14.59
CA VAL A 61 7.17 9.66 -14.15
C VAL A 61 7.08 8.66 -15.31
N LYS A 62 6.58 9.06 -16.48
CA LYS A 62 6.56 8.20 -17.67
C LYS A 62 7.95 7.81 -18.13
N ILE A 63 8.92 8.72 -18.06
CA ILE A 63 10.32 8.42 -18.38
C ILE A 63 10.89 7.41 -17.38
N MET A 64 10.58 7.54 -16.08
CA MET A 64 11.00 6.59 -15.05
C MET A 64 10.46 5.18 -15.31
N PHE A 65 9.20 5.03 -15.72
CA PHE A 65 8.64 3.70 -16.05
C PHE A 65 9.29 3.04 -17.27
N ALA A 66 9.83 3.84 -18.20
CA ALA A 66 10.52 3.34 -19.38
C ALA A 66 12.01 3.08 -19.15
N ASP A 67 12.53 3.39 -17.95
CA ASP A 67 13.94 3.22 -17.63
C ASP A 67 14.27 1.78 -17.23
N GLU A 68 14.85 1.03 -18.16
CA GLU A 68 15.32 -0.33 -17.91
C GLU A 68 16.67 -0.38 -17.16
N THR A 69 17.34 0.77 -16.96
CA THR A 69 18.64 0.83 -16.28
C THR A 69 18.50 0.94 -14.75
N GLY A 70 17.34 1.41 -14.27
CA GLY A 70 17.07 1.68 -12.87
C GLY A 70 17.77 2.95 -12.32
N GLU A 71 18.44 3.72 -13.17
CA GLU A 71 19.15 4.95 -12.75
C GLU A 71 18.19 6.10 -12.39
N LEU A 72 16.97 6.08 -12.94
CA LEU A 72 15.96 7.12 -12.74
C LEU A 72 14.96 6.81 -11.62
N GLU A 73 15.03 5.63 -10.99
CA GLU A 73 14.19 5.20 -9.85
C GLU A 73 14.50 5.94 -8.52
N ILE A 74 14.94 7.20 -8.59
CA ILE A 74 15.42 7.96 -7.44
C ILE A 74 14.41 8.99 -6.91
N LYS A 75 13.35 9.29 -7.69
CA LYS A 75 12.34 10.28 -7.32
C LYS A 75 11.13 9.62 -6.67
N SER A 76 10.63 10.24 -5.62
CA SER A 76 9.40 9.84 -4.92
C SER A 76 8.49 11.03 -4.68
N ALA A 77 7.21 10.78 -4.46
CA ALA A 77 6.30 11.77 -3.94
C ALA A 77 6.10 11.55 -2.42
N THR A 78 6.07 12.65 -1.67
CA THR A 78 5.77 12.69 -0.24
C THR A 78 4.53 13.52 -0.02
N ILE A 79 3.43 12.89 0.38
CA ILE A 79 2.16 13.56 0.63
C ILE A 79 1.99 13.79 2.15
N ASP A 80 1.63 15.01 2.53
CA ASP A 80 1.42 15.42 3.93
C ASP A 80 -0.08 15.51 4.22
N LEU A 81 -0.62 14.51 4.95
CA LEU A 81 -2.00 14.49 5.43
C LEU A 81 -2.11 15.03 6.85
N ASN A 82 -1.69 16.29 7.02
CA ASN A 82 -1.67 17.01 8.29
C ASN A 82 -0.89 16.22 9.36
N GLY A 83 0.38 15.92 9.07
CA GLY A 83 1.31 15.23 9.96
C GLY A 83 1.36 13.71 9.82
N ILE A 84 0.58 13.13 8.91
CA ILE A 84 0.74 11.74 8.46
C ILE A 84 1.45 11.79 7.10
N ILE A 85 2.58 11.11 7.00
CA ILE A 85 3.39 11.10 5.79
C ILE A 85 3.05 9.84 4.98
N ILE A 86 2.63 10.07 3.74
CA ILE A 86 2.43 9.01 2.75
C ILE A 86 3.55 9.11 1.72
N LYS A 87 4.24 8.01 1.46
CA LYS A 87 5.24 7.92 0.39
C LYS A 87 4.64 7.24 -0.82
N CYS A 88 4.96 7.71 -2.00
CA CYS A 88 4.61 7.07 -3.27
C CYS A 88 5.89 6.93 -4.09
N TYR A 89 6.16 5.70 -4.52
CA TYR A 89 7.26 5.38 -5.42
C TYR A 89 6.71 4.95 -6.78
N PHE A 90 7.46 5.24 -7.84
CA PHE A 90 7.02 5.04 -9.23
C PHE A 90 7.76 3.84 -9.84
N PHE A 91 7.64 2.67 -9.22
CA PHE A 91 8.38 1.46 -9.64
C PHE A 91 7.69 0.68 -10.75
N LEU A 92 6.35 0.57 -10.71
CA LEU A 92 5.61 -0.27 -11.66
C LEU A 92 4.47 0.51 -12.32
N GLU A 93 4.42 0.50 -13.65
CA GLU A 93 3.32 1.11 -14.40
C GLU A 93 1.96 0.48 -14.07
N ASN A 94 1.95 -0.83 -13.77
CA ASN A 94 0.72 -1.59 -13.56
C ASN A 94 0.27 -1.70 -12.08
N GLN A 95 0.93 -0.99 -11.17
CA GLN A 95 0.59 -0.99 -9.74
C GLN A 95 0.94 0.35 -9.11
N ILE A 96 -0.04 0.97 -8.47
CA ILE A 96 0.17 2.16 -7.64
C ILE A 96 0.32 1.70 -6.19
N GLU A 97 1.34 2.20 -5.51
CA GLU A 97 1.65 1.86 -4.13
C GLU A 97 1.90 3.13 -3.32
N PHE A 98 1.33 3.16 -2.12
CA PHE A 98 1.61 4.18 -1.13
C PHE A 98 1.98 3.56 0.20
N ASP A 99 3.13 3.94 0.75
CA ASP A 99 3.57 3.50 2.07
C ASP A 99 3.13 4.47 3.14
N ILE A 100 2.65 3.93 4.27
CA ILE A 100 2.36 4.69 5.48
C ILE A 100 3.06 4.07 6.69
N ASN A 101 3.50 4.92 7.60
CA ASN A 101 4.04 4.47 8.88
C ASN A 101 2.88 4.25 9.88
N PRO A 102 2.63 3.01 10.34
CA PRO A 102 1.55 2.74 11.29
C PRO A 102 1.72 3.51 12.61
N ALA A 103 2.94 3.89 13.00
CA ALA A 103 3.20 4.66 14.21
C ALA A 103 2.58 6.07 14.22
N GLU A 104 2.19 6.59 13.05
CA GLU A 104 1.54 7.89 12.88
C GLU A 104 0.03 7.83 13.09
N ILE A 105 -0.59 6.64 13.05
CA ILE A 105 -2.03 6.44 13.15
C ILE A 105 -2.41 5.99 14.57
N LYS A 106 -2.79 6.94 15.44
CA LYS A 106 -2.97 6.68 16.88
C LYS A 106 -4.42 6.75 17.33
N THR A 107 -5.27 7.41 16.57
CA THR A 107 -6.67 7.64 16.89
C THR A 107 -7.56 7.43 15.67
N GLU A 108 -8.87 7.40 15.92
CA GLU A 108 -9.88 7.38 14.87
C GLU A 108 -9.75 8.56 13.89
N LEU A 109 -9.26 9.72 14.36
CA LEU A 109 -9.10 10.91 13.52
C LEU A 109 -8.03 10.69 12.44
N GLU A 110 -6.85 10.18 12.81
CA GLU A 110 -5.80 9.87 11.83
C GLU A 110 -6.24 8.76 10.87
N PHE A 111 -6.92 7.75 11.40
CA PHE A 111 -7.47 6.69 10.57
C PHE A 111 -8.48 7.21 9.54
N ASN A 112 -9.34 8.15 9.94
CA ASN A 112 -10.31 8.75 9.04
C ASN A 112 -9.62 9.53 7.91
N LYS A 113 -8.46 10.17 8.16
CA LYS A 113 -7.67 10.82 7.10
C LYS A 113 -7.17 9.79 6.06
N ILE A 114 -6.59 8.67 6.52
CA ILE A 114 -6.15 7.58 5.63
C ILE A 114 -7.32 6.98 4.85
N SER A 115 -8.43 6.70 5.53
CA SER A 115 -9.61 6.15 4.88
C SER A 115 -10.21 7.11 3.85
N ASN A 116 -10.23 8.42 4.12
CA ASN A 116 -10.69 9.41 3.15
C ASN A 116 -9.74 9.51 1.96
N PHE A 117 -8.43 9.46 2.19
CA PHE A 117 -7.44 9.40 1.11
C PHE A 117 -7.68 8.20 0.18
N MET A 118 -7.84 7.00 0.75
CA MET A 118 -8.20 5.78 -0.01
C MET A 118 -9.53 5.94 -0.76
N LYS A 119 -10.55 6.55 -0.15
CA LYS A 119 -11.84 6.82 -0.80
C LYS A 119 -11.71 7.79 -1.97
N SER A 120 -10.94 8.85 -1.83
CA SER A 120 -10.70 9.83 -2.91
C SER A 120 -10.06 9.18 -4.13
N ILE A 121 -9.05 8.31 -3.91
CA ILE A 121 -8.43 7.56 -5.00
C ILE A 121 -9.43 6.57 -5.61
N SER A 122 -10.15 5.82 -4.79
CA SER A 122 -11.18 4.87 -5.26
C SER A 122 -12.23 5.57 -6.11
N LEU A 123 -12.70 6.75 -5.68
CA LEU A 123 -13.70 7.55 -6.40
C LEU A 123 -13.15 8.05 -7.74
N LYS A 124 -11.92 8.56 -7.75
CA LYS A 124 -11.26 9.07 -8.95
C LYS A 124 -11.04 8.00 -10.01
N LEU A 125 -10.71 6.78 -9.58
CA LEU A 125 -10.38 5.67 -10.47
C LEU A 125 -11.54 4.72 -10.75
N GLU A 126 -12.60 4.79 -9.95
CA GLU A 126 -13.66 3.76 -9.91
C GLU A 126 -13.11 2.34 -9.66
N LYS A 127 -12.05 2.24 -8.84
CA LYS A 127 -11.34 0.99 -8.55
C LYS A 127 -11.32 0.68 -7.04
N GLN A 128 -11.16 -0.60 -6.73
CA GLN A 128 -10.90 -1.05 -5.37
C GLN A 128 -9.49 -0.63 -4.93
N ILE A 129 -9.40 -0.07 -3.74
CA ILE A 129 -8.18 0.31 -3.04
C ILE A 129 -8.01 -0.60 -1.85
N THR A 130 -6.80 -1.13 -1.68
CA THR A 130 -6.49 -2.10 -0.64
C THR A 130 -5.44 -1.52 0.29
N LEU A 131 -5.63 -1.64 1.61
CA LEU A 131 -4.54 -1.48 2.58
C LEU A 131 -4.16 -2.85 3.14
N CYS A 132 -2.87 -3.18 3.14
CA CYS A 132 -2.34 -4.43 3.66
C CYS A 132 -1.09 -4.22 4.52
N GLY A 133 -0.54 -5.31 5.05
CA GLY A 133 0.81 -5.28 5.61
C GLY A 133 1.86 -5.07 4.53
N GLU A 134 3.05 -4.65 4.94
CA GLU A 134 4.19 -4.40 4.04
C GLU A 134 4.46 -5.59 3.10
N ASN A 135 4.41 -5.33 1.79
CA ASN A 135 4.58 -6.24 0.67
C ASN A 135 3.63 -7.46 0.70
N GLN A 136 2.36 -7.24 1.11
CA GLN A 136 1.37 -8.30 1.29
C GLN A 136 -0.01 -7.99 0.69
N PRO A 137 -0.08 -7.56 -0.58
CA PRO A 137 -1.36 -7.31 -1.25
C PRO A 137 -2.29 -8.54 -1.23
N GLU A 138 -1.74 -9.76 -1.18
CA GLU A 138 -2.53 -11.00 -1.06
C GLU A 138 -3.32 -11.11 0.25
N PHE A 139 -3.01 -10.31 1.28
CA PHE A 139 -3.72 -10.31 2.55
C PHE A 139 -4.21 -8.89 2.91
N PRO A 140 -5.29 -8.42 2.27
CA PRO A 140 -5.84 -7.10 2.52
C PRO A 140 -6.46 -7.01 3.91
N LEU A 141 -6.16 -5.93 4.61
CA LEU A 141 -6.70 -5.59 5.93
C LEU A 141 -7.89 -4.63 5.80
N ILE A 142 -7.87 -3.80 4.76
CA ILE A 142 -8.95 -2.87 4.41
C ILE A 142 -9.16 -2.93 2.89
N LYS A 143 -10.42 -2.96 2.45
CA LYS A 143 -10.83 -2.79 1.05
C LYS A 143 -11.85 -1.66 0.94
N ILE A 144 -11.62 -0.74 0.01
CA ILE A 144 -12.55 0.33 -0.32
C ILE A 144 -12.80 0.32 -1.82
N ASP A 145 -14.05 0.17 -2.24
CA ASP A 145 -14.51 0.30 -3.62
C ASP A 145 -15.75 1.18 -3.61
N THR A 146 -15.57 2.45 -3.94
CA THR A 146 -16.65 3.44 -3.92
C THR A 146 -17.72 3.19 -4.98
N LYS A 147 -17.34 2.65 -6.14
CA LYS A 147 -18.27 2.31 -7.22
C LYS A 147 -19.22 1.18 -6.82
N ASN A 148 -18.69 0.16 -6.14
CA ASN A 148 -19.47 -0.99 -5.69
C ASN A 148 -20.00 -0.83 -4.25
N GLY A 149 -19.78 0.32 -3.61
CA GLY A 149 -20.22 0.59 -2.24
C GLY A 149 -19.55 -0.30 -1.18
N VAL A 150 -18.35 -0.82 -1.45
CA VAL A 150 -17.60 -1.68 -0.53
C VAL A 150 -16.73 -0.82 0.38
N GLU A 151 -16.90 -1.00 1.68
CA GLU A 151 -15.98 -0.54 2.70
C GLU A 151 -15.85 -1.63 3.76
N LYS A 152 -14.79 -2.44 3.64
CA LYS A 152 -14.55 -3.58 4.51
C LYS A 152 -13.25 -3.39 5.26
N ILE A 153 -13.31 -3.53 6.59
CA ILE A 153 -12.17 -3.47 7.49
C ILE A 153 -12.22 -4.73 8.34
N LEU A 154 -11.10 -5.42 8.46
CA LEU A 154 -11.04 -6.62 9.28
C LEU A 154 -10.88 -6.28 10.75
N SER A 155 -11.66 -6.97 11.57
CA SER A 155 -11.30 -7.15 12.98
C SER A 155 -10.10 -8.09 13.12
N GLU A 156 -9.37 -7.96 14.23
CA GLU A 156 -8.24 -8.83 14.54
C GLU A 156 -8.66 -10.32 14.56
N LYS A 157 -9.87 -10.61 15.05
CA LYS A 157 -10.43 -11.96 15.08
C LYS A 157 -10.68 -12.52 13.67
N GLU A 158 -11.23 -11.71 12.76
CA GLU A 158 -11.46 -12.10 11.38
C GLU A 158 -10.15 -12.36 10.64
N ALA A 159 -9.16 -11.48 10.83
CA ALA A 159 -7.83 -11.67 10.26
C ALA A 159 -7.19 -12.97 10.77
N LYS A 160 -7.17 -13.22 12.09
CA LYS A 160 -6.69 -14.47 12.70
C LYS A 160 -7.41 -15.71 12.17
N ASN A 161 -8.72 -15.63 11.96
CA ASN A 161 -9.50 -16.75 11.46
C ASN A 161 -9.22 -17.05 9.98
N LEU A 162 -9.06 -16.02 9.15
CA LEU A 162 -8.62 -16.24 7.78
C LEU A 162 -7.22 -16.80 7.69
N TRP A 163 -6.30 -16.31 8.51
CA TRP A 163 -4.95 -16.87 8.57
C TRP A 163 -4.98 -18.36 8.85
N LYS A 164 -5.74 -18.79 9.87
CA LYS A 164 -5.90 -20.21 10.18
C LYS A 164 -6.49 -21.02 9.03
N LYS A 165 -7.37 -20.44 8.22
CA LYS A 165 -7.95 -21.12 7.04
C LYS A 165 -6.96 -21.22 5.90
N LEU A 166 -6.20 -20.16 5.64
CA LEU A 166 -5.14 -20.14 4.65
C LEU A 166 -4.06 -21.16 5.03
N ASP A 167 -3.56 -21.10 6.27
CA ASP A 167 -2.51 -21.97 6.80
C ASP A 167 -2.87 -23.46 6.73
N LYS A 168 -4.13 -23.83 7.03
CA LYS A 168 -4.62 -25.23 6.92
C LYS A 168 -4.68 -25.77 5.49
N ASN A 169 -4.74 -24.88 4.49
CA ASN A 169 -4.79 -25.24 3.08
C ASN A 169 -3.42 -25.11 2.39
N ILE A 170 -2.37 -24.70 3.12
CA ILE A 170 -1.04 -24.43 2.56
C ILE A 170 -0.09 -25.59 2.88
N SER A 171 -0.12 -26.62 2.03
CA SER A 171 1.15 -27.04 1.42
C SER A 171 1.34 -26.15 0.18
N LEU A 172 2.55 -25.60 0.00
CA LEU A 172 3.06 -24.92 -1.20
C LEU A 172 3.11 -23.39 -1.39
N TYR A 173 2.53 -22.48 -0.59
CA TYR A 173 2.75 -21.03 -0.81
C TYR A 173 3.03 -20.22 0.46
N ALA A 174 4.33 -20.09 0.75
CA ALA A 174 4.90 -19.18 1.74
C ALA A 174 4.91 -17.75 1.22
N LYS A 175 4.04 -16.87 1.75
CA LYS A 175 4.13 -15.44 1.44
C LYS A 175 3.51 -14.54 2.52
N LEU A 176 4.24 -14.10 3.54
CA LEU A 176 3.96 -12.83 4.25
C LEU A 176 5.24 -12.38 5.04
N LYS A 177 5.48 -11.07 5.16
CA LYS A 177 6.59 -10.41 5.88
C LYS A 177 6.02 -9.54 7.03
N SER A 178 5.16 -10.07 7.89
CA SER A 178 4.67 -9.29 9.05
C SER A 178 5.35 -9.73 10.32
N ASN A 179 5.45 -8.83 11.30
CA ASN A 179 5.94 -9.14 12.64
C ASN A 179 5.18 -10.25 13.34
N ILE A 180 3.92 -10.50 12.96
CA ILE A 180 3.15 -11.64 13.46
C ILE A 180 3.80 -12.94 12.95
N ILE A 181 4.23 -13.00 11.70
CA ILE A 181 4.96 -14.18 11.18
C ILE A 181 6.38 -14.26 11.74
N MET A 182 7.11 -13.15 11.89
CA MET A 182 8.42 -13.21 12.56
C MET A 182 8.29 -13.70 14.00
N LYS A 183 7.27 -13.24 14.72
CA LYS A 183 7.01 -13.60 16.12
C LYS A 183 6.54 -15.04 16.30
N TYR A 184 5.75 -15.57 15.37
CA TYR A 184 5.14 -16.90 15.51
C TYR A 184 5.78 -17.98 14.59
N PHE A 185 6.49 -17.62 13.53
CA PHE A 185 7.00 -18.52 12.48
C PHE A 185 8.30 -18.03 11.76
N PRO A 186 9.43 -17.86 12.48
CA PRO A 186 10.65 -17.22 11.97
C PRO A 186 11.34 -17.94 10.79
N LYS A 187 11.30 -19.28 10.73
CA LYS A 187 11.96 -20.06 9.64
C LYS A 187 11.32 -19.85 8.26
N LEU A 188 10.02 -19.58 8.21
CA LEU A 188 9.31 -19.28 6.96
C LEU A 188 9.67 -17.89 6.42
N PHE A 189 9.93 -16.95 7.33
CA PHE A 189 10.33 -15.59 7.00
C PHE A 189 11.75 -15.54 6.39
N GLU A 190 12.73 -16.21 7.00
CA GLU A 190 14.12 -16.27 6.51
C GLU A 190 14.22 -16.81 5.07
N ARG A 191 13.55 -17.94 4.79
CA ARG A 191 13.53 -18.54 3.46
C ARG A 191 12.98 -17.58 2.40
N ARG A 192 11.98 -16.77 2.76
CA ARG A 192 11.36 -15.81 1.83
C ARG A 192 12.27 -14.64 1.50
N ILE A 193 12.99 -14.09 2.47
CA ILE A 193 13.96 -13.02 2.20
C ILE A 193 14.97 -13.47 1.15
N LEU A 194 15.50 -14.69 1.33
CA LEU A 194 16.45 -15.30 0.38
C LEU A 194 15.85 -15.54 -1.01
N GLU A 195 14.59 -15.98 -1.10
CA GLU A 195 13.92 -16.20 -2.38
C GLU A 195 13.50 -14.89 -3.08
N SER A 196 13.21 -13.82 -2.33
CA SER A 196 12.82 -12.51 -2.87
C SER A 196 13.99 -11.69 -3.38
N GLY A 197 15.17 -11.78 -2.77
CA GLY A 197 16.34 -11.00 -3.17
C GLY A 197 16.94 -11.38 -4.54
N ASN A 198 16.48 -12.49 -5.14
CA ASN A 198 17.01 -13.01 -6.40
C ASN A 198 15.98 -12.98 -7.55
N LYS A 199 14.85 -12.29 -7.38
CA LYS A 199 13.78 -12.23 -8.40
C LYS A 199 13.38 -10.79 -8.67
N GLU A 200 13.17 -10.48 -9.94
CA GLU A 200 12.54 -9.24 -10.39
C GLU A 200 11.19 -9.05 -9.67
N TYR A 201 10.94 -7.84 -9.20
CA TYR A 201 9.68 -7.50 -8.56
C TYR A 201 8.55 -7.48 -9.60
N LYS A 202 7.42 -8.12 -9.26
CA LYS A 202 6.23 -8.17 -10.12
C LYS A 202 5.01 -7.83 -9.29
N SER A 203 4.14 -7.00 -9.86
CA SER A 203 2.89 -6.64 -9.20
C SER A 203 2.04 -7.87 -8.91
N THR A 204 1.34 -7.81 -7.78
CA THR A 204 0.36 -8.84 -7.40
C THR A 204 -0.98 -8.47 -8.02
N PRO A 205 -1.55 -9.31 -8.92
CA PRO A 205 -2.87 -9.06 -9.49
C PRO A 205 -3.95 -9.01 -8.41
N ILE A 206 -5.00 -8.20 -8.63
CA ILE A 206 -6.08 -7.99 -7.66
C ILE A 206 -6.82 -9.28 -7.29
N GLU A 207 -6.85 -10.27 -8.18
CA GLU A 207 -7.50 -11.57 -8.02
C GLU A 207 -6.82 -12.42 -6.94
N LYS A 208 -5.57 -12.09 -6.56
CA LYS A 208 -4.83 -12.77 -5.50
C LYS A 208 -5.08 -12.20 -4.11
N ASN A 209 -5.81 -11.09 -4.00
CA ASN A 209 -6.21 -10.56 -2.70
C ASN A 209 -7.13 -11.57 -2.03
N ALA A 210 -6.67 -12.24 -0.97
CA ALA A 210 -7.55 -12.98 -0.07
C ALA A 210 -8.66 -12.02 0.38
N TRP A 211 -9.85 -12.54 0.69
CA TRP A 211 -11.12 -11.83 0.91
C TRP A 211 -12.01 -11.69 -0.32
#